data_AF-A0A1E7KAP5-F1
#
_entry.id   AF-A0A1E7KAP5-F1
#
_cell.length_a   1.000
_cell.length_b   1.000
_cell.length_c   1.000
_cell.angle_alpha   90.00
_cell.angle_beta   90.00
_cell.angle_gamma   90.00
#
_symmetry.space_group_name_H-M   'P 1'
#
loop_
_entity.id
_entity.type
_entity.pdbx_description
1 polymer ?
#
loop_
_entity_poly.entity_id
_entity_poly.type
_entity_poly.pdbx_seq_one_letter_code
_entity_poly.pdbx_strand_id
1 'polypeptide(L)'
;MIDEHVAKVCEDPASALAWDIRALDAADAGTEQRVQQHHDGLHLAGCYPSLHLNLADDYRRLGSFDAATEHIAAAGEHLPALSPDAYGAVLRTALDEVAEAIRRRDTPRRASAPGPAA
;
A
#
# COMPACT_ATOMS: atom_id res chain seq x y z
N MET A 1 -28.90 5.83 -5.26
CA MET A 1 -28.52 4.43 -5.54
C MET A 1 -27.05 4.50 -5.91
N ILE A 2 -26.20 4.49 -4.88
CA ILE A 2 -24.75 4.62 -5.04
C ILE A 2 -24.25 3.17 -5.11
N ASP A 3 -23.47 2.90 -6.13
CA ASP A 3 -23.21 1.58 -6.70
C ASP A 3 -22.49 0.64 -5.71
N GLU A 4 -23.20 -0.37 -5.22
CA GLU A 4 -22.69 -1.44 -4.34
C GLU A 4 -21.69 -2.38 -5.04
N HIS A 5 -21.40 -2.15 -6.32
CA HIS A 5 -20.48 -2.99 -7.12
C HIS A 5 -19.00 -2.71 -6.80
N VAL A 6 -18.65 -1.51 -6.35
CA VAL A 6 -17.27 -1.14 -6.00
C VAL A 6 -16.82 -1.78 -4.68
N ALA A 7 -17.74 -2.01 -3.74
CA ALA A 7 -17.41 -2.52 -2.41
C ALA A 7 -17.07 -4.03 -2.39
N LYS A 8 -17.66 -4.84 -3.30
CA LYS A 8 -17.40 -6.30 -3.35
C LYS A 8 -16.07 -6.69 -4.00
N VAL A 9 -15.47 -5.79 -4.79
CA VAL A 9 -14.17 -6.05 -5.43
C VAL A 9 -13.03 -6.02 -4.41
N CYS A 10 -13.25 -5.46 -3.21
CA CYS A 10 -12.25 -5.38 -2.14
C CYS A 10 -12.11 -6.63 -1.25
N GLU A 11 -12.91 -7.69 -1.45
CA GLU A 11 -12.81 -8.89 -0.59
C GLU A 11 -11.69 -9.84 -1.05
N ASP A 12 -11.48 -9.94 -2.35
CA ASP A 12 -10.50 -10.85 -2.95
C ASP A 12 -9.10 -10.19 -3.01
N PRO A 13 -8.08 -10.77 -2.33
CA PRO A 13 -6.74 -10.19 -2.32
C PRO A 13 -6.09 -10.13 -3.70
N ALA A 14 -6.48 -10.97 -4.67
CA ALA A 14 -5.96 -10.88 -6.04
C ALA A 14 -6.54 -9.68 -6.81
N SER A 15 -7.81 -9.35 -6.57
CA SER A 15 -8.48 -8.19 -7.16
C SER A 15 -7.95 -6.88 -6.58
N ALA A 16 -7.71 -6.83 -5.27
CA ALA A 16 -7.06 -5.71 -4.60
C ALA A 16 -5.62 -5.52 -5.11
N LEU A 17 -4.84 -6.60 -5.19
CA LEU A 17 -3.48 -6.58 -5.76
C LEU A 17 -3.44 -6.01 -7.19
N ALA A 18 -4.37 -6.41 -8.06
CA ALA A 18 -4.43 -5.91 -9.43
C ALA A 18 -4.74 -4.39 -9.49
N TRP A 19 -5.49 -3.86 -8.53
CA TRP A 19 -5.72 -2.43 -8.38
C TRP A 19 -4.48 -1.70 -7.85
N ASP A 20 -3.82 -2.24 -6.83
CA ASP A 20 -2.63 -1.62 -6.24
C ASP A 20 -1.45 -1.59 -7.22
N ILE A 21 -1.26 -2.62 -8.04
CA ILE A 21 -0.25 -2.62 -9.12
C ILE A 21 -0.53 -1.49 -10.11
N ARG A 22 -1.78 -1.34 -10.58
CA ARG A 22 -2.14 -0.25 -11.50
C ARG A 22 -1.96 1.13 -10.87
N ALA A 23 -2.23 1.25 -9.58
CA ALA A 23 -2.03 2.50 -8.85
C ALA A 23 -0.55 2.85 -8.72
N LEU A 24 0.32 1.86 -8.48
CA LEU A 24 1.78 2.05 -8.47
C LEU A 24 2.30 2.43 -9.86
N ASP A 25 1.92 1.71 -10.91
CA ASP A 25 2.30 2.04 -12.29
C ASP A 25 1.89 3.47 -12.68
N ALA A 26 0.69 3.90 -12.27
CA ALA A 26 0.22 5.26 -12.51
C ALA A 26 1.00 6.31 -11.71
N ALA A 27 1.41 6.00 -10.47
CA ALA A 27 2.25 6.87 -9.67
C ALA A 27 3.63 7.04 -10.30
N ASP A 28 4.23 5.94 -10.79
CA ASP A 28 5.53 5.95 -11.47
C ASP A 28 5.51 6.75 -12.77
N ALA A 29 4.51 6.51 -13.63
CA ALA A 29 4.33 7.29 -14.85
C ALA A 29 4.10 8.79 -14.56
N GLY A 30 3.36 9.10 -13.49
CA GLY A 30 3.16 10.47 -13.02
C GLY A 30 4.47 11.12 -12.57
N THR A 31 5.29 10.41 -11.81
CA THR A 31 6.61 10.87 -11.35
C THR A 31 7.55 11.14 -12.53
N GLU A 32 7.63 10.24 -13.50
CA GLU A 32 8.44 10.43 -14.72
C GLU A 32 8.01 11.69 -15.50
N GLN A 33 6.71 11.87 -15.69
CA GLN A 33 6.17 13.05 -16.36
C GLN A 33 6.46 14.34 -15.58
N ARG A 34 6.43 14.29 -14.24
CA ARG A 34 6.71 15.45 -13.36
C ARG A 34 8.19 15.77 -13.28
N VAL A 35 9.08 14.78 -13.33
CA VAL A 35 10.53 14.97 -13.50
C VAL A 35 10.82 15.71 -14.80
N GLN A 36 10.08 15.39 -15.87
CA GLN A 36 10.17 16.13 -17.14
C GLN A 36 9.55 17.54 -17.07
N GLN A 37 8.61 17.79 -16.13
CA GLN A 37 7.81 19.01 -16.04
C GLN A 37 7.91 19.74 -14.69
N HIS A 38 9.07 19.73 -14.03
CA HIS A 38 9.52 20.67 -12.97
C HIS A 38 8.49 21.23 -11.94
N HIS A 39 7.41 20.52 -11.56
CA HIS A 39 6.46 20.96 -10.53
C HIS A 39 5.83 19.79 -9.73
N ASP A 40 5.53 20.04 -8.45
CA ASP A 40 4.63 19.30 -7.53
C ASP A 40 4.96 17.84 -7.14
N GLY A 41 6.24 17.42 -7.18
CA GLY A 41 6.66 16.06 -6.81
C GLY A 41 6.33 15.60 -5.37
N LEU A 42 6.08 16.53 -4.43
CA LEU A 42 5.90 16.20 -3.01
C LEU A 42 4.55 15.52 -2.65
N HIS A 43 3.47 15.79 -3.38
CA HIS A 43 2.13 15.32 -2.99
C HIS A 43 1.90 13.84 -3.32
N LEU A 44 2.54 13.31 -4.37
CA LEU A 44 2.47 11.90 -4.74
C LEU A 44 3.48 11.03 -3.96
N ALA A 45 4.63 11.59 -3.57
CA ALA A 45 5.62 10.91 -2.72
C ALA A 45 5.00 10.41 -1.40
N GLY A 46 4.01 11.13 -0.85
CA GLY A 46 3.27 10.71 0.35
C GLY A 46 2.35 9.49 0.15
N CYS A 47 2.09 9.10 -1.10
CA CYS A 47 1.27 7.95 -1.47
C CYS A 47 2.10 6.68 -1.73
N TYR A 48 3.40 6.80 -2.04
CA TYR A 48 4.27 5.64 -2.27
C TYR A 48 4.38 4.70 -1.06
N PRO A 49 4.60 5.19 0.18
CA PRO A 49 4.63 4.32 1.36
C PRO A 49 3.34 3.51 1.54
N SER A 50 2.16 4.10 1.29
CA SER A 50 0.88 3.40 1.43
C SER A 50 0.65 2.39 0.29
N LEU A 51 1.04 2.71 -0.94
CA LEU A 51 0.94 1.79 -2.08
C LEU A 51 1.81 0.54 -1.87
N HIS A 52 3.08 0.71 -1.50
CA HIS A 52 3.96 -0.41 -1.21
C HIS A 52 3.48 -1.22 0.00
N LEU A 53 2.92 -0.56 1.02
CA LEU A 53 2.33 -1.25 2.17
C LEU A 53 1.12 -2.11 1.80
N ASN A 54 0.24 -1.62 0.93
CA ASN A 54 -0.92 -2.39 0.44
C ASN A 54 -0.47 -3.61 -0.38
N LEU A 55 0.48 -3.42 -1.30
CA LEU A 55 1.07 -4.52 -2.09
C LEU A 55 1.68 -5.59 -1.19
N ALA A 56 2.43 -5.19 -0.16
CA ALA A 56 3.00 -6.11 0.81
C ALA A 56 1.93 -6.92 1.55
N ASP A 57 0.83 -6.28 1.97
CA ASP A 57 -0.27 -6.94 2.68
C ASP A 57 -1.04 -7.91 1.77
N ASP A 58 -1.26 -7.57 0.50
CA ASP A 58 -1.97 -8.43 -0.44
C ASP A 58 -1.12 -9.62 -0.91
N TYR A 59 0.15 -9.40 -1.23
CA TYR A 59 1.07 -10.52 -1.53
C TYR A 59 1.18 -11.48 -0.35
N ARG A 60 1.24 -10.95 0.88
CA ARG A 60 1.21 -11.75 2.11
C ARG A 60 -0.07 -12.57 2.22
N ARG A 61 -1.24 -11.98 1.98
CA ARG A 61 -2.54 -12.68 2.02
C ARG A 61 -2.66 -13.78 0.97
N LEU A 62 -1.97 -13.62 -0.17
CA LEU A 62 -1.85 -14.63 -1.23
C LEU A 62 -0.75 -15.68 -0.96
N GLY A 63 0.02 -15.55 0.13
CA GLY A 63 1.11 -16.46 0.49
C GLY A 63 2.42 -16.22 -0.27
N SER A 64 2.52 -15.15 -1.06
CA SER A 64 3.74 -14.75 -1.77
C SER A 64 4.64 -13.91 -0.87
N PHE A 65 5.29 -14.55 0.10
CA PHE A 65 6.06 -13.85 1.13
C PHE A 65 7.33 -13.17 0.62
N ASP A 66 7.94 -13.69 -0.44
CA ASP A 66 9.15 -13.09 -1.01
C ASP A 66 8.80 -11.74 -1.66
N ALA A 67 7.75 -11.69 -2.49
CA ALA A 67 7.22 -10.45 -3.06
C ALA A 67 6.72 -9.49 -1.96
N ALA A 68 6.04 -10.00 -0.93
CA ALA A 68 5.63 -9.19 0.20
C ALA A 68 6.82 -8.54 0.92
N THR A 69 7.95 -9.26 1.03
CA THR A 69 9.19 -8.77 1.67
C THR A 69 9.84 -7.64 0.85
N GLU A 70 9.81 -7.73 -0.47
CA GLU A 70 10.31 -6.67 -1.35
C GLU A 70 9.50 -5.38 -1.16
N HIS A 71 8.17 -5.49 -1.19
CA HIS A 71 7.31 -4.32 -1.06
C HIS A 71 7.33 -3.70 0.35
N ILE A 72 7.43 -4.49 1.42
CA ILE A 72 7.53 -3.93 2.78
C ILE A 72 8.88 -3.22 3.00
N ALA A 73 9.95 -3.69 2.37
CA ALA A 73 11.25 -3.02 2.39
C ALA A 73 11.18 -1.67 1.65
N ALA A 74 10.59 -1.65 0.45
CA ALA A 74 10.37 -0.42 -0.32
C ALA A 74 9.50 0.60 0.44
N ALA A 75 8.43 0.16 1.10
CA ALA A 75 7.63 1.03 1.98
C ALA A 75 8.48 1.64 3.11
N GLY A 76 9.41 0.85 3.65
CA GLY A 76 10.35 1.26 4.70
C GLY A 76 11.34 2.35 4.26
N GLU A 77 11.78 2.33 3.01
CA GLU A 77 12.71 3.36 2.47
C GLU A 77 12.07 4.75 2.46
N HIS A 78 10.75 4.83 2.36
CA HIS A 78 10.01 6.09 2.35
C HIS A 78 9.55 6.57 3.74
N LEU A 79 9.76 5.78 4.81
CA LEU A 79 9.42 6.15 6.19
C LEU A 79 10.00 7.50 6.65
N PRO A 80 11.28 7.85 6.34
CA PRO A 80 11.86 9.12 6.76
C PRO A 80 11.20 10.34 6.11
N ALA A 81 10.55 10.15 4.95
CA ALA A 81 9.84 11.21 4.22
C ALA A 81 8.39 11.39 4.68
N LEU A 82 7.87 10.49 5.52
CA LEU A 82 6.51 10.60 6.04
C LEU A 82 6.40 11.75 7.05
N SER A 83 5.33 12.53 6.89
CA SER A 83 4.92 13.53 7.86
C SER A 83 4.79 12.92 9.28
N PRO A 84 5.13 13.65 10.35
CA PRO A 84 4.92 13.20 11.72
C PRO A 84 3.44 13.29 12.17
N ASP A 85 2.53 13.65 11.27
CA ASP A 85 1.10 13.74 11.55
C ASP A 85 0.44 12.37 11.82
N ALA A 86 -0.85 12.42 12.13
CA ALA A 86 -1.66 11.24 12.42
C ALA A 86 -1.64 10.22 11.27
N TYR A 87 -1.56 10.67 10.02
CA TYR A 87 -1.50 9.78 8.86
C TYR A 87 -0.15 9.03 8.83
N GLY A 88 0.97 9.73 8.97
CA GLY A 88 2.27 9.08 9.06
C GLY A 88 2.40 8.15 10.26
N ALA A 89 1.77 8.47 11.39
CA ALA A 89 1.73 7.57 12.55
C ALA A 89 0.99 6.25 12.24
N VAL A 90 -0.17 6.34 11.57
CA VAL A 90 -0.93 5.16 11.13
C VAL A 90 -0.11 4.28 10.18
N LEU A 91 0.59 4.90 9.22
CA LEU A 91 1.42 4.13 8.28
C LEU A 91 2.58 3.41 8.96
N ARG A 92 3.25 4.04 9.93
CA ARG A 92 4.33 3.40 10.71
C ARG A 92 3.82 2.16 11.45
N THR A 93 2.70 2.28 12.16
CA THR A 93 2.08 1.14 12.86
C THR A 93 1.70 0.03 11.89
N ALA A 94 1.05 0.38 10.78
CA ALA A 94 0.62 -0.61 9.80
C ALA A 94 1.82 -1.32 9.13
N LEU A 95 2.92 -0.62 8.89
CA LEU A 95 4.16 -1.19 8.36
C LEU A 95 4.76 -2.22 9.33
N ASP A 96 4.86 -1.89 10.61
CA ASP A 96 5.37 -2.82 11.63
C ASP A 96 4.53 -4.10 11.72
N GLU A 97 3.20 -3.96 11.67
CA GLU A 97 2.28 -5.10 11.70
C GLU A 97 2.37 -5.99 10.45
N VAL A 98 2.49 -5.42 9.25
CA VAL A 98 2.69 -6.20 8.02
C VAL A 98 4.04 -6.91 8.06
N ALA A 99 5.11 -6.21 8.45
CA ALA A 99 6.44 -6.79 8.55
C ALA A 99 6.48 -7.97 9.53
N GLU A 100 5.79 -7.87 10.67
CA GLU A 100 5.61 -8.97 11.61
C GLU A 100 4.86 -10.16 10.98
N ALA A 101 3.73 -9.88 10.32
CA ALA A 101 2.89 -10.92 9.72
C ALA A 101 3.61 -11.65 8.56
N ILE A 102 4.41 -10.93 7.76
CA ILE A 102 5.28 -11.54 6.72
C ILE A 102 6.30 -12.48 7.37
N ARG A 103 6.96 -12.04 8.45
CA ARG A 103 7.97 -12.85 9.15
C ARG A 103 7.39 -14.13 9.75
N ARG A 104 6.16 -14.04 10.27
CA ARG A 104 5.40 -15.20 10.78
C ARG A 104 4.83 -16.09 9.68
N ARG A 105 4.85 -15.60 8.44
CA ARG A 105 4.16 -16.20 7.29
C ARG A 105 2.65 -16.37 7.52
N ASP A 106 2.06 -15.39 8.19
CA ASP A 106 0.63 -15.33 8.43
C ASP A 106 -0.06 -14.77 7.19
N THR A 107 -1.11 -15.45 6.70
CA THR A 107 -1.97 -15.00 5.59
C THR A 107 -3.32 -14.40 5.99
N PRO A 108 -3.86 -14.55 7.22
CA PRO A 108 -5.12 -13.93 7.59
C PRO A 108 -5.11 -12.39 7.45
N ARG A 109 -6.30 -11.82 7.27
CA ARG A 109 -6.50 -10.36 7.26
C ARG A 109 -6.13 -9.79 8.63
N ARG A 110 -5.38 -8.68 8.66
CA ARG A 110 -5.07 -7.97 9.91
C ARG A 110 -6.32 -7.27 10.43
N ALA A 111 -6.49 -7.24 11.76
CA ALA A 111 -7.59 -6.52 12.39
C ALA A 111 -7.52 -5.00 12.19
N SER A 112 -6.30 -4.49 12.03
CA SER A 112 -5.95 -3.09 11.78
C SER A 112 -6.00 -2.69 10.31
N ALA A 113 -6.15 -3.65 9.37
CA ALA A 113 -6.28 -3.33 7.96
C ALA A 113 -7.56 -2.49 7.76
N PRO A 114 -7.50 -1.39 6.98
CA PRO A 114 -8.68 -0.56 6.74
C PRO A 114 -9.84 -1.45 6.32
N GLY A 115 -10.89 -1.51 7.14
CA GLY A 115 -12.12 -2.19 6.80
C GLY A 115 -12.82 -1.48 5.63
N PRO A 116 -13.77 -2.13 4.94
CA PRO A 116 -14.70 -1.37 4.12
C PRO A 116 -15.26 -0.26 5.00
N ALA A 117 -15.12 1.00 4.56
CA ALA A 117 -15.73 2.12 5.25
C ALA A 117 -17.22 1.80 5.43
N ALA A 118 -17.68 1.79 6.68
CA ALA A 118 -19.05 1.51 7.05
C ALA A 118 -20.02 2.55 6.48
#